data_AF-A0A2D9TRN1-F1
#
_entry.id   AF-A0A2D9TRN1-F1
#
_cell.length_a   1.000
_cell.length_b   1.000
_cell.length_c   1.000
_cell.angle_alpha   90.00
_cell.angle_beta   90.00
_cell.angle_gamma   90.00
#
_symmetry.space_group_name_H-M   'P 1'
#
loop_
_entity.id
_entity.type
_entity.pdbx_description
1 polymer ?
#
loop_
_entity_poly.entity_id
_entity_poly.type
_entity_poly.pdbx_seq_one_letter_code
_entity_poly.pdbx_strand_id
1 'polypeptide(L)'
;MVLSWMASIFKPGCCILSYGGKARMSALKEKDGVWFVYDGDCPICTHAAEALRIKQEFGSLSLLNAREAVDEPLIDEINKRGYDLDEGMVIYADDQFYHGKDALKFVAKYGEANSLFMFASKGLFWSDTLSRLIYPWMRGTRNWLLRRRNVSRIDNLNLKKEPTFKSIFGKDWDNLPPVMKKHYANHPYSAEVTTVEGVLEVFCKPPLLWFSPLMRLLGQIPTFNEKNVPVTVRFESDLNSKAFHFNRSFKFLGRKPYVFHSRMVQINDNELIEIMKFGLGWRMKYSWDGEKVVLAHKGYALQLFGHLIPLPLTIIMGAGNAAEYPVDENTFDMEVSITHPWWGEVYGYKGRFEVLN
;
A
#
# COMPACT_ATOMS: atom_id res chain seq x y z
N MET A 1 37.64 -63.12 28.76
CA MET A 1 38.40 -61.86 28.91
C MET A 1 38.12 -61.03 27.66
N VAL A 2 37.39 -59.90 27.58
CA VAL A 2 36.66 -58.92 28.41
C VAL A 2 35.76 -58.22 27.35
N LEU A 3 34.43 -58.13 27.31
CA LEU A 3 33.36 -57.61 28.20
C LEU A 3 33.45 -56.09 28.52
N SER A 4 32.68 -55.27 27.78
CA SER A 4 32.02 -53.99 28.18
C SER A 4 31.69 -53.15 26.94
N TRP A 5 30.67 -52.29 26.83
CA TRP A 5 29.36 -52.07 27.46
C TRP A 5 28.80 -50.79 26.79
N MET A 6 27.48 -50.61 26.83
CA MET A 6 26.74 -49.45 26.35
C MET A 6 26.94 -48.18 27.19
N ALA A 7 26.82 -47.01 26.55
CA ALA A 7 26.21 -45.76 27.07
C ALA A 7 25.98 -44.83 25.85
N SER A 8 24.76 -44.56 25.35
CA SER A 8 23.62 -43.83 25.92
C SER A 8 24.00 -42.52 26.62
N ILE A 9 23.85 -41.38 25.93
CA ILE A 9 23.29 -40.16 26.53
C ILE A 9 22.33 -39.50 25.52
N PHE A 10 21.13 -39.25 26.03
CA PHE A 10 19.95 -38.70 25.39
C PHE A 10 19.78 -37.24 25.88
N LYS A 11 19.39 -36.34 24.95
CA LYS A 11 18.73 -35.00 25.14
C LYS A 11 19.55 -33.80 25.72
N PRO A 12 19.04 -32.54 25.66
CA PRO A 12 18.26 -31.82 24.63
C PRO A 12 18.66 -30.31 24.45
N GLY A 13 18.06 -29.61 23.46
CA GLY A 13 17.93 -28.14 23.41
C GLY A 13 18.38 -27.55 22.06
N CYS A 14 17.63 -26.74 21.31
CA CYS A 14 16.56 -25.81 21.66
C CYS A 14 15.59 -25.68 20.46
N CYS A 15 14.41 -26.33 20.55
CA CYS A 15 13.25 -25.96 19.74
C CYS A 15 12.60 -24.75 20.40
N ILE A 16 12.79 -23.56 19.85
CA ILE A 16 12.04 -22.38 20.26
C ILE A 16 10.66 -22.44 19.58
N LEU A 17 9.71 -23.01 20.31
CA LEU A 17 8.29 -22.62 20.42
C LEU A 17 7.51 -22.26 19.13
N SER A 18 6.97 -23.29 18.47
CA SER A 18 5.70 -23.25 17.71
C SER A 18 4.46 -23.45 18.64
N TYR A 19 4.67 -23.56 19.95
CA TYR A 19 3.62 -23.85 20.94
C TYR A 19 2.64 -22.67 21.17
N GLY A 20 3.02 -21.44 20.82
CA GLY A 20 2.15 -20.26 20.96
C GLY A 20 1.00 -20.19 19.96
N GLY A 21 1.13 -20.82 18.78
CA GLY A 21 0.08 -20.79 17.76
C GLY A 21 -1.15 -21.62 18.12
N LYS A 22 -0.95 -22.82 18.66
CA LYS A 22 -2.04 -23.72 19.07
C LYS A 22 -2.78 -23.23 20.33
N ALA A 23 -2.04 -22.72 21.32
CA ALA A 23 -2.61 -22.18 22.56
C ALA A 23 -3.40 -20.88 22.34
N ARG A 24 -2.99 -20.03 21.39
CA ARG A 24 -3.73 -18.80 21.05
C ARG A 24 -4.98 -19.09 20.22
N MET A 25 -4.90 -20.05 19.30
CA MET A 25 -6.08 -20.49 18.54
C MET A 25 -7.08 -21.24 19.42
N SER A 26 -6.65 -21.91 20.49
CA SER A 26 -7.56 -22.44 21.52
C SER A 26 -8.19 -21.33 22.37
N ALA A 27 -7.45 -20.28 22.73
CA ALA A 27 -8.00 -19.13 23.45
C ALA A 27 -9.04 -18.32 22.64
N LEU A 28 -8.93 -18.31 21.30
CA LEU A 28 -9.94 -17.72 20.42
C LEU A 28 -11.20 -18.58 20.26
N LYS A 29 -11.05 -19.91 20.32
CA LYS A 29 -12.18 -20.84 20.34
C LYS A 29 -13.00 -20.77 21.63
N GLU A 30 -12.42 -20.21 22.70
CA GLU A 30 -13.12 -19.91 23.96
C GLU A 30 -13.82 -18.55 23.94
N LYS A 31 -13.57 -17.71 22.91
CA LYS A 31 -14.29 -16.45 22.74
C LYS A 31 -15.66 -16.72 22.08
N ASP A 32 -16.65 -17.02 22.91
CA ASP A 32 -18.04 -17.10 22.48
C ASP A 32 -18.58 -15.72 22.06
N GLY A 33 -19.47 -15.70 21.06
CA GLY A 33 -20.19 -14.51 20.61
C GLY A 33 -19.48 -13.69 19.52
N VAL A 34 -19.92 -12.45 19.34
CA VAL A 34 -19.45 -11.55 18.28
C VAL A 34 -18.52 -10.52 18.87
N TRP A 35 -17.31 -10.39 18.31
CA TRP A 35 -16.34 -9.38 18.71
C TRP A 35 -16.22 -8.30 17.64
N PHE A 36 -16.46 -7.05 18.02
CA PHE A 36 -16.30 -5.88 17.16
C PHE A 36 -15.04 -5.11 17.55
N VAL A 37 -14.00 -5.22 16.73
CA VAL A 37 -12.72 -4.53 16.92
C VAL A 37 -12.72 -3.23 16.11
N TYR A 38 -12.54 -2.11 16.79
CA TYR A 38 -12.69 -0.79 16.20
C TYR A 38 -11.67 0.22 16.72
N ASP A 39 -11.60 1.35 16.04
CA ASP A 39 -10.74 2.48 16.39
C ASP A 39 -11.51 3.47 17.27
N GLY A 40 -11.22 3.50 18.58
CA GLY A 40 -11.93 4.34 19.54
C GLY A 40 -11.76 5.85 19.35
N ASP A 41 -10.70 6.28 18.67
CA ASP A 41 -10.49 7.70 18.34
C ASP A 41 -11.21 8.11 17.04
N CYS A 42 -11.73 7.14 16.28
CA CYS A 42 -12.51 7.40 15.08
C CYS A 42 -14.00 7.62 15.42
N PRO A 43 -14.57 8.82 15.19
CA PRO A 43 -15.95 9.13 15.58
C PRO A 43 -16.98 8.20 14.93
N ILE A 44 -16.76 7.84 13.67
CA ILE A 44 -17.64 6.95 12.91
C ILE A 44 -17.60 5.54 13.51
N CYS A 45 -16.42 5.06 13.89
CA CYS A 45 -16.25 3.74 14.49
C CYS A 45 -16.87 3.68 15.89
N THR A 46 -16.68 4.70 16.72
CA THR A 46 -17.26 4.77 18.06
C THR A 46 -18.78 4.82 18.01
N HIS A 47 -19.37 5.66 17.15
CA HIS A 47 -20.83 5.66 16.96
C HIS A 47 -21.34 4.34 16.40
N ALA A 48 -20.59 3.68 15.51
CA ALA A 48 -20.95 2.33 15.05
C ALA A 48 -20.95 1.32 16.21
N ALA A 49 -19.93 1.37 17.09
CA ALA A 49 -19.81 0.50 18.25
C ALA A 49 -20.97 0.70 19.24
N GLU A 50 -21.31 1.96 19.57
CA GLU A 50 -22.43 2.31 20.46
C GLU A 50 -23.80 1.90 19.89
N ALA A 51 -23.96 2.04 18.57
CA ALA A 51 -25.21 1.70 17.89
C ALA A 51 -25.37 0.21 17.64
N LEU A 52 -24.29 -0.58 17.70
CA LEU A 52 -24.31 -1.98 17.34
C LEU A 52 -25.04 -2.80 18.41
N ARG A 53 -26.15 -3.39 17.99
CA ARG A 53 -26.86 -4.45 18.72
C ARG A 53 -27.01 -5.61 17.76
N ILE A 54 -26.55 -6.79 18.17
CA ILE A 54 -26.67 -7.99 17.36
C ILE A 54 -27.91 -8.77 17.83
N LYS A 55 -28.61 -9.42 16.89
CA LYS A 55 -29.71 -10.33 17.22
C LYS A 55 -29.25 -11.38 18.25
N GLN A 56 -30.12 -11.73 19.19
CA GLN A 56 -29.85 -12.71 20.25
C GLN A 56 -29.32 -14.08 19.75
N GLU A 57 -29.57 -14.43 18.48
CA GLU A 57 -29.11 -15.66 17.82
C GLU A 57 -27.57 -15.79 17.70
N PHE A 58 -26.81 -14.70 17.76
CA PHE A 58 -25.33 -14.70 17.66
C PHE A 58 -24.62 -14.50 19.01
N GLY A 59 -25.33 -14.61 20.13
CA GLY A 59 -24.76 -14.48 21.48
C GLY A 59 -24.48 -13.03 21.91
N SER A 60 -23.54 -12.85 22.84
CA SER A 60 -23.15 -11.52 23.35
C SER A 60 -22.23 -10.79 22.37
N LEU A 61 -22.50 -9.49 22.17
CA LEU A 61 -21.60 -8.59 21.47
C LEU A 61 -20.54 -8.04 22.43
N SER A 62 -19.27 -8.27 22.11
CA SER A 62 -18.12 -7.69 22.80
C SER A 62 -17.46 -6.61 21.94
N LEU A 63 -17.29 -5.42 22.50
CA LEU A 63 -16.63 -4.30 21.84
C LEU A 63 -15.17 -4.25 22.28
N LEU A 64 -14.25 -4.10 21.33
CA LEU A 64 -12.83 -4.00 21.61
C LEU A 64 -12.21 -2.79 20.92
N ASN A 65 -11.74 -1.82 21.72
CA ASN A 65 -10.98 -0.68 21.21
C ASN A 65 -9.54 -1.11 20.91
N ALA A 66 -9.16 -1.07 19.63
CA ALA A 66 -7.84 -1.46 19.14
C ALA A 66 -6.69 -0.62 19.72
N ARG A 67 -6.97 0.58 20.26
CA ARG A 67 -5.95 1.46 20.86
C ARG A 67 -5.56 1.08 22.28
N GLU A 68 -6.47 0.44 23.01
CA GLU A 68 -6.29 0.09 24.42
C GLU A 68 -5.90 -1.40 24.57
N ALA A 69 -6.35 -2.23 23.63
CA ALA A 69 -6.30 -3.68 23.73
C ALA A 69 -5.12 -4.33 22.98
N VAL A 70 -3.92 -3.74 23.07
CA VAL A 70 -2.76 -4.16 22.24
C VAL A 70 -2.34 -5.62 22.51
N ASP A 71 -2.50 -6.11 23.73
CA ASP A 71 -2.08 -7.46 24.15
C ASP A 71 -3.18 -8.54 24.04
N GLU A 72 -4.33 -8.21 23.44
CA GLU A 72 -5.41 -9.17 23.27
C GLU A 72 -5.06 -10.26 22.23
N PRO A 73 -5.30 -11.56 22.52
CA PRO A 73 -5.07 -12.64 21.56
C PRO A 73 -5.80 -12.46 20.22
N LEU A 74 -6.92 -11.74 20.23
CA LEU A 74 -7.68 -11.40 19.03
C LEU A 74 -6.94 -10.39 18.15
N ILE A 75 -6.30 -9.37 18.73
CA ILE A 75 -5.49 -8.40 17.99
C ILE A 75 -4.26 -9.08 17.37
N ASP A 76 -3.62 -10.00 18.11
CA ASP A 76 -2.52 -10.80 17.59
C ASP A 76 -2.91 -11.61 16.33
N GLU A 77 -4.09 -12.23 16.35
CA GLU A 77 -4.57 -13.02 15.20
C GLU A 77 -4.98 -12.13 14.03
N ILE A 78 -5.58 -10.96 14.31
CA ILE A 78 -5.85 -9.91 13.31
C ILE A 78 -4.55 -9.49 12.63
N ASN A 79 -3.49 -9.26 13.42
CA ASN A 79 -2.17 -8.86 12.92
C ASN A 79 -1.54 -9.97 12.06
N LYS A 80 -1.58 -11.23 12.52
CA LYS A 80 -1.07 -12.39 11.75
C LYS A 80 -1.75 -12.57 10.41
N ARG A 81 -3.05 -12.27 10.33
CA ARG A 81 -3.84 -12.35 9.10
C ARG A 81 -3.63 -11.15 8.18
N GLY A 82 -2.90 -10.12 8.63
CA GLY A 82 -2.63 -8.92 7.85
C GLY A 82 -3.82 -7.97 7.72
N TYR A 83 -4.81 -8.06 8.62
CA TYR A 83 -5.92 -7.12 8.63
C TYR A 83 -5.48 -5.78 9.22
N ASP A 84 -5.49 -4.76 8.38
CA ASP A 84 -5.09 -3.41 8.77
C ASP A 84 -6.23 -2.63 9.43
N LEU A 85 -6.07 -2.32 10.72
CA LEU A 85 -7.05 -1.59 11.52
C LEU A 85 -7.10 -0.09 11.17
N ASP A 86 -6.06 0.47 10.55
CA ASP A 86 -6.08 1.83 10.00
C ASP A 86 -6.96 1.93 8.74
N GLU A 87 -7.23 0.80 8.08
CA GLU A 87 -7.98 0.76 6.82
C GLU A 87 -9.41 0.24 7.01
N GLY A 88 -9.73 -0.36 8.15
CA GLY A 88 -11.11 -0.73 8.49
C GLY A 88 -11.27 -1.38 9.86
N MET A 89 -12.52 -1.51 10.31
CA MET A 89 -12.89 -2.29 11.49
C MET A 89 -12.87 -3.79 11.20
N VAL A 90 -12.76 -4.62 12.23
CA VAL A 90 -12.80 -6.09 12.11
C VAL A 90 -13.91 -6.65 12.99
N ILE A 91 -14.67 -7.61 12.46
CA ILE A 91 -15.60 -8.43 13.22
C ILE A 91 -15.09 -9.85 13.25
N TYR A 92 -15.07 -10.45 14.44
CA TYR A 92 -14.86 -11.87 14.64
C TYR A 92 -16.17 -12.51 15.12
N ALA A 93 -16.68 -13.48 14.37
CA ALA A 93 -17.91 -14.21 14.67
C ALA A 93 -17.85 -15.59 14.03
N ASP A 94 -18.30 -16.63 14.74
CA ASP A 94 -18.33 -18.03 14.27
C ASP A 94 -16.99 -18.50 13.67
N ASP A 95 -15.89 -18.26 14.37
CA ASP A 95 -14.50 -18.55 13.92
C ASP A 95 -14.09 -17.85 12.59
N GLN A 96 -14.85 -16.86 12.12
CA GLN A 96 -14.60 -16.11 10.90
C GLN A 96 -14.30 -14.64 11.16
N PHE A 97 -13.44 -14.07 10.31
CA PHE A 97 -13.04 -12.67 10.36
C PHE A 97 -13.63 -11.92 9.17
N TYR A 98 -14.24 -10.77 9.46
CA TYR A 98 -14.80 -9.86 8.48
C TYR A 98 -14.10 -8.51 8.62
N HIS A 99 -13.51 -7.99 7.55
CA HIS A 99 -12.73 -6.75 7.59
C HIS A 99 -13.33 -5.67 6.69
N GLY A 100 -13.35 -4.43 7.19
CA GLY A 100 -13.74 -3.27 6.41
C GLY A 100 -15.17 -3.35 5.86
N LYS A 101 -15.32 -3.44 4.53
CA LYS A 101 -16.63 -3.54 3.87
C LYS A 101 -17.40 -4.78 4.33
N ASP A 102 -16.70 -5.89 4.56
CA ASP A 102 -17.34 -7.16 4.89
C ASP A 102 -17.84 -7.16 6.34
N ALA A 103 -17.15 -6.43 7.23
CA ALA A 103 -17.64 -6.14 8.58
C ALA A 103 -18.94 -5.33 8.53
N LEU A 104 -19.03 -4.31 7.69
CA LEU A 104 -20.25 -3.52 7.55
C LEU A 104 -21.41 -4.30 6.94
N LYS A 105 -21.13 -5.22 6.01
CA LYS A 105 -22.15 -6.16 5.52
C LYS A 105 -22.63 -7.11 6.61
N PHE A 106 -21.73 -7.61 7.45
CA PHE A 106 -22.09 -8.42 8.61
C PHE A 106 -23.04 -7.63 9.55
N VAL A 107 -22.67 -6.40 9.88
CA VAL A 107 -23.51 -5.49 10.69
C VAL A 107 -24.89 -5.25 10.04
N ALA A 108 -24.93 -4.97 8.73
CA ALA A 108 -26.19 -4.76 8.03
C ALA A 108 -27.09 -6.02 8.06
N LYS A 109 -26.50 -7.21 7.93
CA LYS A 109 -27.24 -8.48 7.89
C LYS A 109 -27.78 -8.89 9.27
N TYR A 110 -26.96 -8.75 10.32
CA TYR A 110 -27.24 -9.32 11.64
C TYR A 110 -27.53 -8.28 12.74
N GLY A 111 -27.34 -7.00 12.43
CA GLY A 111 -27.65 -5.89 13.34
C GLY A 111 -29.14 -5.63 13.49
N GLU A 112 -29.54 -5.21 14.68
CA GLU A 112 -30.91 -4.77 14.97
C GLU A 112 -31.14 -3.34 14.47
N ALA A 113 -32.27 -3.08 13.81
CA ALA A 113 -32.56 -1.77 13.22
C ALA A 113 -33.16 -0.80 14.25
N ASN A 114 -32.41 -0.47 15.31
CA ASN A 114 -32.91 0.40 16.38
C ASN A 114 -32.37 1.85 16.30
N SER A 115 -31.56 2.17 15.30
CA SER A 115 -30.99 3.50 15.09
C SER A 115 -30.97 3.91 13.61
N LEU A 116 -30.93 5.22 13.35
CA LEU A 116 -30.80 5.79 11.99
C LEU A 116 -29.54 5.29 11.28
N PHE A 117 -28.43 5.17 12.01
CA PHE A 117 -27.19 4.60 11.50
C PHE A 117 -27.41 3.17 11.02
N MET A 118 -28.13 2.36 11.79
CA MET A 118 -28.36 0.96 11.44
C MET A 118 -29.31 0.83 10.25
N PHE A 119 -30.34 1.68 10.15
CA PHE A 119 -31.21 1.75 8.98
C PHE A 119 -30.42 2.11 7.70
N ALA A 120 -29.56 3.13 7.77
CA ALA A 120 -28.69 3.50 6.66
C ALA A 120 -27.72 2.37 6.30
N SER A 121 -27.10 1.72 7.30
CA SER A 121 -26.19 0.59 7.07
C SER A 121 -26.89 -0.57 6.36
N LYS A 122 -28.14 -0.88 6.75
CA LYS A 122 -28.97 -1.89 6.09
C LYS A 122 -29.24 -1.52 4.64
N GLY A 123 -29.69 -0.30 4.36
CA GLY A 123 -29.94 0.13 2.98
C GLY A 123 -28.69 0.11 2.11
N LEU A 124 -27.56 0.62 2.61
CA LEU A 124 -26.34 0.83 1.84
C LEU A 124 -25.49 -0.44 1.66
N PHE A 125 -25.50 -1.36 2.63
CA PHE A 125 -24.65 -2.54 2.65
C PHE A 125 -25.41 -3.86 2.44
N TRP A 126 -26.70 -3.82 2.10
CA TRP A 126 -27.45 -5.03 1.73
C TRP A 126 -27.03 -5.59 0.37
N SER A 127 -26.53 -4.73 -0.53
CA SER A 127 -26.02 -5.15 -1.85
C SER A 127 -24.49 -5.14 -1.89
N ASP A 128 -23.91 -6.18 -2.47
CA ASP A 128 -22.48 -6.30 -2.75
C ASP A 128 -21.94 -5.16 -3.62
N THR A 129 -22.73 -4.74 -4.61
CA THR A 129 -22.34 -3.69 -5.55
C THR A 129 -22.30 -2.34 -4.85
N LEU A 130 -23.32 -2.04 -4.05
CA LEU A 130 -23.43 -0.79 -3.32
C LEU A 130 -22.36 -0.68 -2.23
N SER A 131 -22.10 -1.79 -1.52
CA SER A 131 -21.02 -1.89 -0.53
C SER A 131 -19.66 -1.56 -1.13
N ARG A 132 -19.37 -2.12 -2.32
CA ARG A 132 -18.14 -1.82 -3.04
C ARG A 132 -18.04 -0.35 -3.40
N LEU A 133 -19.12 0.27 -3.85
CA LEU A 133 -19.16 1.68 -4.28
C LEU A 133 -19.02 2.65 -3.11
N ILE A 134 -19.71 2.42 -2.00
CA ILE A 134 -19.81 3.38 -0.88
C ILE A 134 -18.63 3.27 0.08
N TYR A 135 -18.08 2.07 0.28
CA TYR A 135 -17.07 1.84 1.30
C TYR A 135 -15.83 2.74 1.17
N PRO A 136 -15.22 2.94 -0.02
CA PRO A 136 -14.09 3.85 -0.18
C PRO A 136 -14.39 5.30 0.22
N TRP A 137 -15.63 5.77 0.01
CA TRP A 137 -16.05 7.10 0.45
C TRP A 137 -16.07 7.22 1.96
N MET A 138 -16.69 6.25 2.66
CA MET A 138 -16.73 6.26 4.12
C MET A 138 -15.33 6.14 4.73
N ARG A 139 -14.46 5.32 4.13
CA ARG A 139 -13.05 5.22 4.53
C ARG A 139 -12.32 6.55 4.31
N GLY A 140 -12.58 7.23 3.20
CA GLY A 140 -12.11 8.60 2.95
C GLY A 140 -12.54 9.57 4.04
N THR A 141 -13.83 9.56 4.41
CA THR A 141 -14.37 10.39 5.49
C THR A 141 -13.74 10.05 6.84
N ARG A 142 -13.57 8.76 7.18
CA ARG A 142 -12.84 8.31 8.37
C ARG A 142 -11.44 8.91 8.41
N ASN A 143 -10.67 8.72 7.33
CA ASN A 143 -9.29 9.20 7.25
C ASN A 143 -9.19 10.72 7.35
N TRP A 144 -10.14 11.44 6.75
CA TRP A 144 -10.22 12.90 6.86
C TRP A 144 -10.53 13.36 8.29
N LEU A 145 -11.49 12.71 8.97
CA LEU A 145 -11.83 13.03 10.36
C LEU A 145 -10.65 12.79 11.31
N LEU A 146 -9.96 11.66 11.16
CA LEU A 146 -8.77 11.33 11.96
C LEU A 146 -7.66 12.36 11.75
N ARG A 147 -7.37 12.71 10.49
CA ARG A 147 -6.38 13.75 10.15
C ARG A 147 -6.76 15.11 10.74
N ARG A 148 -8.03 15.50 10.68
CA ARG A 148 -8.52 16.77 11.24
C ARG A 148 -8.40 16.82 12.76
N ARG A 149 -8.55 15.68 13.44
CA ARG A 149 -8.37 15.55 14.90
C ARG A 149 -6.91 15.34 15.33
N ASN A 150 -5.97 15.31 14.37
CA ASN A 150 -4.56 15.01 14.60
C ASN A 150 -4.33 13.68 15.35
N VAL A 151 -5.19 12.69 15.07
CA VAL A 151 -5.11 11.35 15.65
C VAL A 151 -4.10 10.55 14.83
N SER A 152 -3.14 9.92 15.51
CA SER A 152 -2.15 9.05 14.87
C SER A 152 -2.77 7.74 14.38
N ARG A 153 -2.11 7.17 13.37
CA ARG A 153 -2.36 5.81 12.89
C ARG A 153 -2.11 4.78 13.99
N ILE A 154 -2.93 3.74 14.04
CA ILE A 154 -2.81 2.61 14.98
C ILE A 154 -1.53 1.83 14.68
N ASP A 155 -1.25 1.61 13.39
CA ASP A 155 -0.11 0.84 12.88
C ASP A 155 0.00 -0.56 13.51
N ASN A 156 -1.13 -1.29 13.57
CA ASN A 156 -1.19 -2.63 14.18
C ASN A 156 -0.28 -3.64 13.47
N LEU A 157 0.01 -3.41 12.18
CA LEU A 157 0.92 -4.20 11.38
C LEU A 157 2.39 -3.77 11.52
N ASN A 158 2.71 -2.79 12.36
CA ASN A 158 4.06 -2.26 12.60
C ASN A 158 4.79 -1.81 11.32
N LEU A 159 4.07 -1.20 10.38
CA LEU A 159 4.60 -0.82 9.07
C LEU A 159 5.65 0.27 9.17
N LYS A 160 5.65 1.09 10.23
CA LYS A 160 6.70 2.09 10.47
C LYS A 160 8.09 1.50 10.70
N LYS A 161 8.19 0.22 11.08
CA LYS A 161 9.48 -0.43 11.40
C LYS A 161 10.29 -0.80 10.17
N GLU A 162 9.66 -0.87 9.01
CA GLU A 162 10.28 -1.35 7.78
C GLU A 162 10.04 -0.38 6.61
N PRO A 163 11.00 -0.24 5.69
CA PRO A 163 10.82 0.59 4.51
C PRO A 163 9.62 0.12 3.69
N THR A 164 8.92 1.07 3.05
CA THR A 164 7.71 0.81 2.26
C THR A 164 7.94 -0.30 1.23
N PHE A 165 9.10 -0.28 0.59
CA PHE A 165 9.46 -1.22 -0.47
C PHE A 165 9.93 -2.59 0.01
N LYS A 166 10.18 -2.78 1.31
CA LYS A 166 10.58 -4.09 1.83
C LYS A 166 9.49 -5.14 1.63
N SER A 167 8.23 -4.79 1.87
CA SER A 167 7.10 -5.70 1.59
C SER A 167 6.88 -5.94 0.09
N ILE A 168 7.22 -4.96 -0.75
CA ILE A 168 7.09 -5.00 -2.21
C ILE A 168 8.11 -5.95 -2.84
N PHE A 169 9.38 -5.85 -2.43
CA PHE A 169 10.42 -6.77 -2.89
C PHE A 169 10.39 -8.11 -2.15
N GLY A 170 9.81 -8.15 -0.94
CA GLY A 170 9.66 -9.36 -0.14
C GLY A 170 11.01 -10.04 0.09
N LYS A 171 11.14 -11.26 -0.42
CA LYS A 171 12.36 -12.09 -0.27
C LYS A 171 13.58 -11.49 -0.98
N ASP A 172 13.36 -10.66 -2.01
CA ASP A 172 14.44 -10.08 -2.79
C ASP A 172 15.06 -8.85 -2.12
N TRP A 173 14.39 -8.27 -1.11
CA TRP A 173 14.86 -7.07 -0.43
C TRP A 173 16.29 -7.21 0.10
N ASP A 174 16.61 -8.35 0.73
CA ASP A 174 17.92 -8.57 1.32
C ASP A 174 19.02 -8.71 0.25
N ASN A 175 18.65 -9.12 -0.96
CA ASN A 175 19.55 -9.28 -2.12
C ASN A 175 19.79 -7.96 -2.87
N LEU A 176 19.02 -6.90 -2.59
CA LEU A 176 19.21 -5.61 -3.24
C LEU A 176 20.57 -4.99 -2.86
N PRO A 177 21.30 -4.41 -3.84
CA PRO A 177 22.52 -3.67 -3.57
C PRO A 177 22.29 -2.46 -2.65
N PRO A 178 23.33 -1.98 -1.93
CA PRO A 178 23.21 -0.89 -0.97
C PRO A 178 22.54 0.38 -1.54
N VAL A 179 22.87 0.78 -2.77
CA VAL A 179 22.27 1.96 -3.41
C VAL A 179 20.75 1.82 -3.58
N MET A 180 20.25 0.63 -3.92
CA MET A 180 18.81 0.38 -4.08
C MET A 180 18.11 0.42 -2.72
N LYS A 181 18.74 -0.13 -1.68
CA LYS A 181 18.21 -0.03 -0.30
C LYS A 181 18.14 1.42 0.19
N LYS A 182 19.14 2.26 -0.14
CA LYS A 182 19.12 3.70 0.16
C LYS A 182 18.02 4.43 -0.62
N HIS A 183 17.93 4.16 -1.92
CA HIS A 183 16.91 4.75 -2.79
C HIS A 183 15.48 4.44 -2.31
N TYR A 184 15.26 3.24 -1.81
CA TYR A 184 13.97 2.74 -1.32
C TYR A 184 13.81 2.78 0.21
N ALA A 185 14.59 3.61 0.91
CA ALA A 185 14.69 3.56 2.37
C ALA A 185 13.47 4.11 3.13
N ASN A 186 12.62 4.93 2.51
CA ASN A 186 11.61 5.64 3.29
C ASN A 186 10.54 4.72 3.89
N HIS A 187 10.19 5.01 5.13
CA HIS A 187 9.17 4.33 5.91
C HIS A 187 7.80 4.97 5.69
N PRO A 188 6.70 4.20 5.73
CA PRO A 188 5.36 4.76 5.73
C PRO A 188 5.10 5.52 7.04
N TYR A 189 4.18 6.49 7.01
CA TYR A 189 3.79 7.26 8.21
C TYR A 189 4.93 8.05 8.87
N SER A 190 5.94 8.45 8.10
CA SER A 190 7.07 9.25 8.54
C SER A 190 7.11 10.59 7.78
N ALA A 191 8.07 11.46 8.14
CA ALA A 191 8.37 12.70 7.41
C ALA A 191 9.71 12.59 6.66
N GLU A 192 10.16 11.36 6.38
CA GLU A 192 11.43 11.09 5.73
C GLU A 192 11.43 11.57 4.27
N VAL A 193 12.59 12.06 3.84
CA VAL A 193 12.82 12.51 2.47
C VAL A 193 14.15 11.94 1.99
N THR A 194 14.11 11.18 0.91
CA THR A 194 15.31 10.73 0.20
C THR A 194 15.41 11.53 -1.09
N THR A 195 16.57 12.10 -1.38
CA THR A 195 16.78 12.91 -2.57
C THR A 195 17.78 12.22 -3.49
N VAL A 196 17.46 12.18 -4.77
CA VAL A 196 18.41 11.79 -5.81
C VAL A 196 18.56 12.92 -6.82
N GLU A 197 19.79 13.11 -7.29
CA GLU A 197 20.10 14.05 -8.35
C GLU A 197 20.75 13.35 -9.51
N GLY A 198 20.45 13.80 -10.72
CA GLY A 198 20.92 13.13 -11.91
C GLY A 198 20.79 13.96 -13.16
N VAL A 199 21.28 13.41 -14.26
CA VAL A 199 21.23 14.02 -15.58
C VAL A 199 20.60 13.04 -16.55
N LEU A 200 19.52 13.47 -17.21
CA LEU A 200 18.74 12.64 -18.11
C LEU A 200 18.85 13.06 -19.57
N GLU A 201 18.79 12.08 -20.46
CA GLU A 201 18.36 12.26 -21.85
C GLU A 201 16.88 11.93 -21.93
N VAL A 202 16.04 12.91 -22.28
CA VAL A 202 14.59 12.75 -22.41
C VAL A 202 14.23 12.85 -23.88
N PHE A 203 13.42 11.91 -24.37
CA PHE A 203 12.86 12.00 -25.71
C PHE A 203 11.37 11.66 -25.73
N CYS A 204 10.69 12.24 -26.72
CA CYS A 204 9.27 12.07 -27.00
C CYS A 204 9.05 12.17 -28.51
N LYS A 205 8.41 11.15 -29.09
CA LYS A 205 8.10 11.03 -30.51
C LYS A 205 6.59 11.13 -30.75
N PRO A 206 6.16 11.47 -31.98
CA PRO A 206 4.75 11.30 -32.37
C PRO A 206 4.28 9.84 -32.22
N PRO A 207 2.99 9.60 -31.94
CA PRO A 207 1.92 10.58 -31.81
C PRO A 207 1.84 11.25 -30.42
N LEU A 208 2.55 10.76 -29.40
CA LEU A 208 2.47 11.30 -28.05
C LEU A 208 2.81 12.79 -28.00
N LEU A 209 3.76 13.22 -28.83
CA LEU A 209 4.15 14.62 -28.97
C LEU A 209 2.97 15.53 -29.38
N TRP A 210 1.99 15.04 -30.16
CA TRP A 210 0.81 15.83 -30.55
C TRP A 210 -0.10 16.15 -29.36
N PHE A 211 -0.12 15.29 -28.35
CA PHE A 211 -0.86 15.50 -27.11
C PHE A 211 -0.11 16.37 -26.08
N SER A 212 1.05 16.91 -26.45
CA SER A 212 1.87 17.73 -25.53
C SER A 212 1.11 18.86 -24.83
N PRO A 213 0.27 19.67 -25.50
CA PRO A 213 -0.47 20.74 -24.80
C PRO A 213 -1.39 20.18 -23.71
N LEU A 214 -2.07 19.08 -23.99
CA LEU A 214 -2.95 18.40 -23.03
C LEU A 214 -2.15 17.79 -21.88
N MET A 215 -1.04 17.11 -22.16
CA MET A 215 -0.17 16.51 -21.13
C MET A 215 0.41 17.58 -20.20
N ARG A 216 0.81 18.74 -20.74
CA ARG A 216 1.28 19.88 -19.93
C ARG A 216 0.16 20.48 -19.09
N LEU A 217 -1.03 20.66 -19.65
CA LEU A 217 -2.19 21.17 -18.93
C LEU A 217 -2.58 20.23 -17.77
N LEU A 218 -2.54 18.92 -18.01
CA LEU A 218 -2.82 17.91 -17.01
C LEU A 218 -1.66 17.69 -16.01
N GLY A 219 -0.51 18.34 -16.23
CA GLY A 219 0.70 18.19 -15.41
C GLY A 219 1.21 16.76 -15.37
N GLN A 220 1.16 16.07 -16.52
CA GLN A 220 1.62 14.70 -16.71
C GLN A 220 3.13 14.66 -17.02
N ILE A 221 3.62 13.56 -17.61
CA ILE A 221 5.02 13.42 -18.01
C ILE A 221 5.47 14.55 -18.97
N PRO A 222 6.72 15.02 -18.86
CA PRO A 222 7.23 16.09 -19.71
C PRO A 222 7.45 15.58 -21.14
N THR A 223 6.78 16.18 -22.12
CA THR A 223 6.87 15.81 -23.54
C THR A 223 7.88 16.70 -24.30
N PHE A 224 9.15 16.61 -23.92
CA PHE A 224 10.25 17.35 -24.56
C PHE A 224 11.33 16.40 -25.10
N ASN A 225 12.16 16.91 -26.02
CA ASN A 225 13.35 16.24 -26.53
C ASN A 225 14.56 17.07 -26.12
N GLU A 226 15.32 16.60 -25.14
CA GLU A 226 16.49 17.32 -24.65
C GLU A 226 17.50 16.35 -24.02
N LYS A 227 18.78 16.59 -24.26
CA LYS A 227 19.88 15.85 -23.65
C LYS A 227 20.44 16.65 -22.49
N ASN A 228 21.03 15.96 -21.52
CA ASN A 228 21.69 16.56 -20.37
C ASN A 228 20.76 17.41 -19.50
N VAL A 229 19.53 16.96 -19.29
CA VAL A 229 18.53 17.63 -18.45
C VAL A 229 18.85 17.32 -16.99
N PRO A 230 19.25 18.31 -16.16
CA PRO A 230 19.43 18.07 -14.73
C PRO A 230 18.08 17.83 -14.07
N VAL A 231 18.01 16.79 -13.25
CA VAL A 231 16.79 16.38 -12.53
C VAL A 231 17.10 16.17 -11.06
N THR A 232 16.26 16.74 -10.21
CA THR A 232 16.22 16.44 -8.78
C THR A 232 14.92 15.69 -8.52
N VAL A 233 14.99 14.53 -7.88
CA VAL A 233 13.81 13.78 -7.43
C VAL A 233 13.84 13.68 -5.92
N ARG A 234 12.77 14.15 -5.27
CA ARG A 234 12.54 13.98 -3.84
C ARG A 234 11.50 12.90 -3.65
N PHE A 235 11.88 11.84 -2.96
CA PHE A 235 11.00 10.78 -2.49
C PHE A 235 10.56 11.12 -1.07
N GLU A 236 9.27 11.34 -0.88
CA GLU A 236 8.71 11.85 0.38
C GLU A 236 7.74 10.84 0.99
N SER A 237 7.85 10.62 2.29
CA SER A 237 6.83 9.93 3.08
C SER A 237 5.77 10.90 3.60
N ASP A 238 4.58 10.38 3.92
CA ASP A 238 3.49 11.15 4.52
C ASP A 238 3.11 10.57 5.88
N LEU A 239 2.97 11.42 6.90
CA LEU A 239 2.62 11.02 8.27
C LEU A 239 1.28 10.27 8.38
N ASN A 240 0.37 10.47 7.41
CA ASN A 240 -0.98 9.94 7.43
C ASN A 240 -1.23 8.91 6.32
N SER A 241 -0.22 8.56 5.52
CA SER A 241 -0.37 7.66 4.37
C SER A 241 0.81 6.71 4.23
N LYS A 242 0.54 5.55 3.64
CA LYS A 242 1.57 4.62 3.16
C LYS A 242 2.07 4.97 1.76
N ALA A 243 1.55 6.05 1.18
CA ALA A 243 1.91 6.46 -0.17
C ALA A 243 3.36 6.96 -0.19
N PHE A 244 4.11 6.51 -1.18
CA PHE A 244 5.46 6.97 -1.46
C PHE A 244 5.38 8.07 -2.53
N HIS A 245 5.68 9.31 -2.16
CA HIS A 245 5.47 10.47 -3.02
C HIS A 245 6.71 10.77 -3.85
N PHE A 246 6.52 11.02 -5.14
CA PHE A 246 7.57 11.43 -6.06
C PHE A 246 7.39 12.90 -6.40
N ASN A 247 8.42 13.71 -6.14
CA ASN A 247 8.47 15.10 -6.56
C ASN A 247 9.67 15.29 -7.48
N ARG A 248 9.43 15.20 -8.79
CA ARG A 248 10.47 15.26 -9.83
C ARG A 248 10.52 16.67 -10.41
N SER A 249 11.69 17.30 -10.37
CA SER A 249 11.93 18.64 -10.92
C SER A 249 12.93 18.55 -12.06
N PHE A 250 12.45 18.77 -13.29
CA PHE A 250 13.26 18.71 -14.51
C PHE A 250 13.66 20.12 -14.94
N LYS A 251 14.97 20.39 -15.09
CA LYS A 251 15.51 21.70 -15.47
C LYS A 251 15.82 21.74 -16.97
N PHE A 252 14.79 21.89 -17.81
CA PHE A 252 14.95 22.07 -19.26
C PHE A 252 15.54 23.44 -19.62
N LEU A 253 16.41 23.49 -20.62
CA LEU A 253 17.12 24.70 -21.02
C LEU A 253 16.16 25.80 -21.49
N GLY A 254 16.36 27.02 -20.98
CA GLY A 254 15.56 28.19 -21.34
C GLY A 254 14.12 28.16 -20.84
N ARG A 255 13.78 27.29 -19.87
CA ARG A 255 12.42 27.12 -19.34
C ARG A 255 12.40 27.14 -17.82
N LYS A 256 11.24 27.41 -17.25
CA LYS A 256 11.01 27.18 -15.81
C LYS A 256 11.08 25.67 -15.53
N PRO A 257 11.58 25.25 -14.35
CA PRO A 257 11.61 23.85 -13.96
C PRO A 257 10.24 23.20 -14.11
N TYR A 258 10.18 22.06 -14.78
CA TYR A 258 8.97 21.28 -14.95
C TYR A 258 8.82 20.36 -13.74
N VAL A 259 7.79 20.58 -12.92
CA VAL A 259 7.53 19.79 -11.71
C VAL A 259 6.47 18.74 -12.00
N PHE A 260 6.84 17.48 -11.86
CA PHE A 260 5.97 16.32 -11.98
C PHE A 260 5.83 15.65 -10.62
N HIS A 261 4.60 15.69 -10.09
CA HIS A 261 4.26 15.09 -8.81
C HIS A 261 3.33 13.91 -9.01
N SER A 262 3.67 12.80 -8.36
CA SER A 262 2.86 11.59 -8.31
C SER A 262 3.02 10.93 -6.95
N ARG A 263 2.17 9.95 -6.67
CA ARG A 263 2.25 9.13 -5.48
C ARG A 263 2.10 7.68 -5.84
N MET A 264 2.91 6.82 -5.26
CA MET A 264 2.87 5.40 -5.49
C MET A 264 2.27 4.69 -4.29
N VAL A 265 1.38 3.74 -4.57
CA VAL A 265 0.67 2.97 -3.55
C VAL A 265 0.74 1.50 -3.94
N GLN A 266 1.10 0.66 -2.98
CA GLN A 266 1.05 -0.80 -3.14
C GLN A 266 -0.41 -1.25 -3.25
N ILE A 267 -0.74 -2.04 -4.28
CA ILE A 267 -2.07 -2.64 -4.45
C ILE A 267 -2.10 -3.98 -3.72
N ASN A 268 -1.17 -4.86 -4.06
CA ASN A 268 -1.02 -6.21 -3.51
C ASN A 268 0.38 -6.73 -3.84
N ASP A 269 1.00 -7.46 -2.91
CA ASP A 269 2.31 -8.09 -3.10
C ASP A 269 3.33 -7.11 -3.73
N ASN A 270 3.78 -7.40 -4.95
CA ASN A 270 4.71 -6.57 -5.72
C ASN A 270 4.05 -5.75 -6.84
N GLU A 271 2.72 -5.62 -6.86
CA GLU A 271 2.01 -4.71 -7.74
C GLU A 271 1.77 -3.35 -7.07
N LEU A 272 2.12 -2.29 -7.80
CA LEU A 272 2.00 -0.91 -7.37
C LEU A 272 1.23 -0.12 -8.41
N ILE A 273 0.72 1.03 -7.98
CA ILE A 273 0.19 2.05 -8.86
C ILE A 273 0.80 3.41 -8.55
N GLU A 274 1.37 4.03 -9.58
CA GLU A 274 1.78 5.43 -9.54
C GLU A 274 0.62 6.31 -10.00
N ILE A 275 0.00 7.01 -9.07
CA ILE A 275 -1.14 7.90 -9.29
C ILE A 275 -0.60 9.31 -9.54
N MET A 276 -0.88 9.81 -10.74
CA MET A 276 -0.55 11.14 -11.22
C MET A 276 -1.71 12.11 -10.95
N LYS A 277 -1.56 13.37 -11.40
CA LYS A 277 -2.63 14.37 -11.31
C LYS A 277 -3.91 13.88 -12.00
N PHE A 278 -5.04 14.35 -11.48
CA PHE A 278 -6.40 13.95 -11.89
C PHE A 278 -6.73 12.46 -11.69
N GLY A 279 -5.91 11.73 -10.92
CA GLY A 279 -6.16 10.34 -10.55
C GLY A 279 -5.76 9.33 -11.61
N LEU A 280 -5.19 9.74 -12.75
CA LEU A 280 -4.65 8.80 -13.73
C LEU A 280 -3.50 8.03 -13.11
N GLY A 281 -3.56 6.71 -13.12
CA GLY A 281 -2.56 5.85 -12.50
C GLY A 281 -1.96 4.85 -13.49
N TRP A 282 -0.65 4.66 -13.38
CA TRP A 282 0.08 3.62 -14.08
C TRP A 282 0.29 2.43 -13.12
N ARG A 283 -0.23 1.26 -13.48
CA ARG A 283 -0.03 0.01 -12.73
C ARG A 283 1.23 -0.68 -13.23
N MET A 284 2.05 -1.12 -12.29
CA MET A 284 3.30 -1.81 -12.58
C MET A 284 3.58 -2.90 -11.54
N LYS A 285 4.40 -3.87 -11.95
CA LYS A 285 4.93 -4.90 -11.07
C LYS A 285 6.42 -4.66 -10.83
N TYR A 286 6.83 -4.62 -9.58
CA TYR A 286 8.23 -4.54 -9.17
C TYR A 286 8.84 -5.93 -9.03
N SER A 287 10.08 -6.07 -9.47
CA SER A 287 10.88 -7.29 -9.26
C SER A 287 12.36 -6.98 -9.31
N TRP A 288 13.16 -7.78 -8.64
CA TRP A 288 14.61 -7.83 -8.79
C TRP A 288 14.95 -9.08 -9.62
N ASP A 289 15.71 -8.93 -10.70
CA ASP A 289 16.09 -10.07 -11.56
C ASP A 289 17.50 -10.61 -11.28
N GLY A 290 18.21 -10.02 -10.32
CA GLY A 290 19.62 -10.33 -10.00
C GLY A 290 20.60 -9.27 -10.51
N GLU A 291 20.21 -8.46 -11.48
CA GLU A 291 21.03 -7.42 -12.08
C GLU A 291 20.41 -6.03 -11.90
N LYS A 292 19.08 -5.92 -12.04
CA LYS A 292 18.36 -4.65 -12.00
C LYS A 292 16.99 -4.78 -11.35
N VAL A 293 16.48 -3.64 -10.89
CA VAL A 293 15.08 -3.51 -10.50
C VAL A 293 14.27 -3.29 -11.78
N VAL A 294 13.20 -4.08 -11.96
CA VAL A 294 12.33 -4.04 -13.13
C VAL A 294 10.93 -3.61 -12.71
N LEU A 295 10.42 -2.58 -13.39
CA LEU A 295 9.05 -2.07 -13.24
C LEU A 295 8.29 -2.44 -14.52
N ALA A 296 7.62 -3.58 -14.49
CA ALA A 296 6.91 -4.13 -15.65
C ALA A 296 5.49 -3.56 -15.75
N HIS A 297 5.09 -3.11 -16.95
CA HIS A 297 3.75 -2.58 -17.21
C HIS A 297 2.64 -3.60 -16.87
N LYS A 298 1.60 -3.16 -16.16
CA LYS A 298 0.39 -3.97 -15.88
C LYS A 298 -0.91 -3.32 -16.35
N GLY A 299 -0.87 -2.08 -16.81
CA GLY A 299 -2.02 -1.35 -17.33
C GLY A 299 -2.13 0.06 -16.76
N TYR A 300 -3.23 0.72 -17.10
CA TYR A 300 -3.60 2.00 -16.51
C TYR A 300 -4.90 1.87 -15.73
N ALA A 301 -5.11 2.77 -14.79
CA ALA A 301 -6.35 2.86 -14.05
C ALA A 301 -6.64 4.32 -13.65
N LEU A 302 -7.91 4.66 -13.48
CA LEU A 302 -8.34 5.93 -12.92
C LEU A 302 -8.68 5.74 -11.45
N GLN A 303 -8.00 6.47 -10.58
CA GLN A 303 -8.39 6.61 -9.19
C GLN A 303 -9.44 7.71 -9.06
N LEU A 304 -10.69 7.34 -8.78
CA LEU A 304 -11.79 8.27 -8.61
C LEU A 304 -12.55 7.93 -7.33
N PHE A 305 -12.59 8.87 -6.38
CA PHE A 305 -13.26 8.74 -5.09
C PHE A 305 -12.90 7.46 -4.29
N GLY A 306 -11.61 7.08 -4.32
CA GLY A 306 -11.12 5.88 -3.64
C GLY A 306 -11.35 4.57 -4.42
N HIS A 307 -12.02 4.62 -5.56
CA HIS A 307 -12.12 3.49 -6.49
C HIS A 307 -10.95 3.47 -7.44
N LEU A 308 -10.52 2.27 -7.81
CA LEU A 308 -9.54 2.07 -8.85
C LEU A 308 -10.20 1.42 -10.07
N ILE A 309 -10.41 2.20 -11.13
CA ILE A 309 -11.13 1.79 -12.34
C ILE A 309 -10.10 1.47 -13.43
N PRO A 310 -9.91 0.21 -13.85
CA PRO A 310 -8.99 -0.12 -14.94
C PRO A 310 -9.38 0.60 -16.23
N LEU A 311 -8.38 1.14 -16.95
CA LEU A 311 -8.57 1.83 -18.22
C LEU A 311 -7.81 1.13 -19.35
N PRO A 312 -8.40 1.00 -20.55
CA PRO A 312 -7.72 0.41 -21.72
C PRO A 312 -6.73 1.37 -22.38
N LEU A 313 -6.07 2.25 -21.62
CA LEU A 313 -5.17 3.28 -22.16
C LEU A 313 -3.85 2.72 -22.70
N THR A 314 -3.50 1.47 -22.41
CA THR A 314 -2.27 0.84 -22.96
C THR A 314 -2.28 0.82 -24.48
N ILE A 315 -3.47 0.70 -25.10
CA ILE A 315 -3.63 0.72 -26.56
C ILE A 315 -3.39 2.12 -27.13
N ILE A 316 -3.63 3.18 -26.35
CA ILE A 316 -3.59 4.59 -26.80
C ILE A 316 -2.28 5.27 -26.43
N MET A 317 -1.76 4.99 -25.23
CA MET A 317 -0.55 5.61 -24.68
C MET A 317 0.69 4.73 -24.85
N GLY A 318 0.52 3.41 -24.97
CA GLY A 318 1.59 2.42 -24.94
C GLY A 318 1.82 1.81 -23.56
N ALA A 319 2.68 0.81 -23.49
CA ALA A 319 3.11 0.17 -22.25
C ALA A 319 4.35 0.87 -21.69
N GLY A 320 4.21 1.47 -20.51
CA GLY A 320 5.33 2.04 -19.75
C GLY A 320 6.09 0.97 -18.98
N ASN A 321 7.40 0.84 -19.21
CA ASN A 321 8.31 -0.01 -18.45
C ASN A 321 9.48 0.83 -17.95
N ALA A 322 10.07 0.40 -16.83
CA ALA A 322 11.30 0.99 -16.33
C ALA A 322 12.25 -0.07 -15.79
N ALA A 323 13.54 0.27 -15.79
CA ALA A 323 14.61 -0.52 -15.23
C ALA A 323 15.59 0.39 -14.48
N GLU A 324 16.07 -0.07 -13.33
CA GLU A 324 17.05 0.63 -12.51
C GLU A 324 18.24 -0.29 -12.23
N TYR A 325 19.41 0.13 -12.68
CA TYR A 325 20.66 -0.62 -12.64
C TYR A 325 21.56 -0.04 -11.55
N PRO A 326 21.87 -0.78 -10.48
CA PRO A 326 22.83 -0.33 -9.48
C PRO A 326 24.23 -0.25 -10.11
N VAL A 327 24.92 0.88 -9.93
CA VAL A 327 26.26 1.10 -10.50
C VAL A 327 27.33 1.02 -9.42
N ASP A 328 27.12 1.71 -8.30
CA ASP A 328 28.00 1.69 -7.14
C ASP A 328 27.20 1.86 -5.84
N GLU A 329 27.85 2.26 -4.73
CA GLU A 329 27.20 2.39 -3.42
C GLU A 329 26.19 3.55 -3.31
N ASN A 330 26.27 4.55 -4.19
CA ASN A 330 25.42 5.74 -4.17
C ASN A 330 24.80 6.07 -5.54
N THR A 331 25.27 5.47 -6.64
CA THR A 331 24.75 5.75 -7.98
C THR A 331 24.04 4.58 -8.64
N PHE A 332 23.03 4.90 -9.43
CA PHE A 332 22.28 3.95 -10.24
C PHE A 332 21.87 4.58 -11.57
N ASP A 333 21.79 3.76 -12.61
CA ASP A 333 21.26 4.17 -13.91
C ASP A 333 19.77 3.82 -13.97
N MET A 334 18.96 4.73 -14.49
CA MET A 334 17.53 4.52 -14.68
C MET A 334 17.18 4.66 -16.15
N GLU A 335 16.38 3.73 -16.65
CA GLU A 335 15.80 3.74 -17.99
C GLU A 335 14.29 3.59 -17.89
N VAL A 336 13.56 4.48 -18.55
CA VAL A 336 12.10 4.41 -18.67
C VAL A 336 11.73 4.52 -20.12
N SER A 337 10.83 3.66 -20.57
CA SER A 337 10.31 3.69 -21.93
C SER A 337 8.80 3.47 -21.95
N ILE A 338 8.12 4.15 -22.86
CA ILE A 338 6.72 3.88 -23.19
C ILE A 338 6.69 3.38 -24.63
N THR A 339 6.30 2.11 -24.78
CA THR A 339 6.24 1.43 -26.07
C THR A 339 4.80 1.31 -26.53
N HIS A 340 4.46 2.02 -27.60
CA HIS A 340 3.16 1.98 -28.24
C HIS A 340 3.02 0.74 -29.16
N PRO A 341 1.88 0.04 -29.14
CA PRO A 341 1.63 -1.12 -30.02
C PRO A 341 1.95 -0.91 -31.52
N TRP A 342 1.57 0.24 -32.09
CA TRP A 342 1.78 0.52 -33.53
C TRP A 342 3.02 1.36 -33.86
N TRP A 343 3.52 2.17 -32.92
CA TRP A 343 4.60 3.15 -33.19
C TRP A 343 5.92 2.83 -32.48
N GLY A 344 5.98 1.72 -31.76
CA GLY A 344 7.17 1.35 -30.98
C GLY A 344 7.41 2.36 -29.85
N GLU A 345 8.68 2.63 -29.55
CA GLU A 345 9.06 3.49 -28.44
C GLU A 345 8.75 4.98 -28.72
N VAL A 346 7.71 5.50 -28.06
CA VAL A 346 7.18 6.87 -28.25
C VAL A 346 7.65 7.85 -27.19
N TYR A 347 8.13 7.37 -26.06
CA TYR A 347 8.66 8.18 -24.97
C TYR A 347 9.71 7.41 -24.21
N GLY A 348 10.70 8.11 -23.70
CA GLY A 348 11.60 7.53 -22.73
C GLY A 348 12.53 8.55 -22.14
N TYR A 349 13.15 8.15 -21.03
CA TYR A 349 14.30 8.84 -20.51
C TYR A 349 15.30 7.85 -19.95
N LYS A 350 16.56 8.21 -20.06
CA LYS A 350 17.66 7.43 -19.49
C LYS A 350 18.68 8.36 -18.86
N GLY A 351 19.31 7.91 -17.79
CA GLY A 351 20.39 8.65 -17.18
C GLY A 351 20.82 8.10 -15.84
N ARG A 352 21.83 8.73 -15.28
CA ARG A 352 22.43 8.35 -14.00
C ARG A 352 21.91 9.24 -12.89
N PHE A 353 21.59 8.63 -11.76
CA PHE A 353 21.23 9.29 -10.52
C PHE A 353 22.24 8.94 -9.42
N GLU A 354 22.47 9.90 -8.54
CA GLU A 354 23.19 9.77 -7.28
C GLU A 354 22.23 9.99 -6.11
N VAL A 355 22.25 9.08 -5.14
CA VAL A 355 21.50 9.20 -3.89
C VAL A 355 22.27 10.12 -2.95
N LEU A 356 21.65 11.26 -2.62
CA LEU A 356 22.19 12.21 -1.67
C LEU A 356 21.91 11.70 -0.25
N ASN A 357 22.98 11.41 0.50
CA ASN A 357 22.90 11.00 1.89
C ASN A 357 22.69 12.19 2.83
#